data_AF-A0A3D2AF59-F1
#
_entry.id   AF-A0A3D2AF59-F1
#
_cell.length_a   1.000
_cell.length_b   1.000
_cell.length_c   1.000
_cell.angle_alpha   90.00
_cell.angle_beta   90.00
_cell.angle_gamma   90.00
#
_symmetry.space_group_name_H-M   'P 1'
#
loop_
_entity.id
_entity.type
_entity.pdbx_description
1 polymer ?
#
loop_
_entity_poly.entity_id
_entity_poly.type
_entity_poly.pdbx_seq_one_letter_code
_entity_poly.pdbx_strand_id
1 'polypeptide(L)'
;MLDIKFICENPEAVKENIKKKFKDDKLPLVDKVIALYKEKCDANTKANDLRANRNKISKQIGVLMGQGKKDEAEEMKQLVSKQAEELKALEEKETALEAQVREIQMKIPNIIDISVPVGKDDSENVEVKQ
;
A
#
# COMPACT_ATOMS: atom_id res chain seq x y z
N MET A 1 -0.53 12.53 -10.37
CA MET A 1 -0.77 11.13 -9.97
C MET A 1 -2.01 11.16 -9.10
N LEU A 2 -3.02 10.37 -9.44
CA LEU A 2 -4.27 10.34 -8.68
C LEU A 2 -4.03 9.76 -7.28
N ASP A 3 -4.59 10.36 -6.23
CA ASP A 3 -4.39 9.88 -4.85
C ASP A 3 -4.87 8.42 -4.71
N ILE A 4 -4.05 7.57 -4.09
CA ILE A 4 -4.39 6.17 -3.89
C ILE A 4 -5.56 5.96 -2.95
N LYS A 5 -5.73 6.86 -1.97
CA LYS A 5 -6.89 6.87 -1.10
C LYS A 5 -8.15 7.10 -1.91
N PHE A 6 -8.11 8.09 -2.81
CA PHE A 6 -9.23 8.36 -3.71
C PHE A 6 -9.57 7.16 -4.60
N ILE A 7 -8.55 6.45 -5.11
CA ILE A 7 -8.76 5.23 -5.91
C ILE A 7 -9.44 4.12 -5.09
N CYS A 8 -9.06 3.97 -3.82
CA CYS A 8 -9.64 2.95 -2.94
C CYS A 8 -11.05 3.33 -2.46
N GLU A 9 -11.31 4.62 -2.21
CA GLU A 9 -12.61 5.12 -1.75
C GLU A 9 -13.62 5.21 -2.89
N ASN A 10 -13.17 5.56 -4.10
CA ASN A 10 -14.02 5.80 -5.27
C ASN A 10 -13.59 4.98 -6.51
N PRO A 11 -13.48 3.65 -6.41
CA PRO A 11 -12.99 2.82 -7.52
C PRO A 11 -13.88 2.91 -8.76
N GLU A 12 -15.20 3.04 -8.58
CA GLU A 12 -16.16 3.15 -9.68
C GLU A 12 -15.97 4.44 -10.46
N ALA A 13 -15.80 5.58 -9.78
CA ALA A 13 -15.55 6.87 -10.40
C ALA A 13 -14.27 6.87 -11.23
N VAL A 14 -13.21 6.21 -10.73
CA VAL A 14 -11.95 6.05 -11.47
C VAL A 14 -12.14 5.19 -12.71
N LYS A 15 -12.87 4.07 -12.61
CA LYS A 15 -13.18 3.19 -13.74
C LYS A 15 -14.02 3.90 -14.80
N GLU A 16 -15.05 4.64 -14.39
CA GLU A 16 -15.87 5.42 -15.30
C GLU A 16 -15.07 6.52 -16.01
N ASN A 17 -14.20 7.21 -15.29
CA ASN A 17 -13.29 8.20 -15.87
C ASN A 17 -12.32 7.58 -16.89
N ILE A 18 -11.83 6.36 -16.64
CA ILE A 18 -10.98 5.63 -17.59
C ILE A 18 -11.76 5.30 -18.87
N LYS A 19 -13.03 4.89 -18.75
CA LYS A 19 -13.93 4.66 -19.90
C LYS A 19 -14.20 5.94 -20.68
N LYS A 20 -14.47 7.06 -19.98
CA LYS A 20 -14.64 8.39 -20.60
C LYS A 20 -13.38 8.85 -21.37
N LYS A 21 -12.19 8.37 -20.98
CA LYS A 21 -10.93 8.60 -21.70
C LYS A 21 -10.63 7.57 -22.79
N PHE A 22 -11.52 6.61 -23.03
CA PHE A 22 -11.32 5.51 -23.99
C PHE A 22 -10.02 4.72 -23.72
N LYS A 23 -9.68 4.51 -22.43
CA LYS A 23 -8.47 3.80 -21.98
C LYS A 23 -8.80 2.50 -21.26
N ASP A 24 -9.70 1.70 -21.82
CA ASP A 24 -10.23 0.48 -21.18
C ASP A 24 -9.14 -0.52 -20.74
N ASP A 25 -7.99 -0.54 -21.43
CA ASP A 25 -6.81 -1.34 -21.07
C ASP A 25 -6.29 -1.06 -19.64
N LYS A 26 -6.65 0.10 -19.07
CA LYS A 26 -6.23 0.55 -17.74
C LYS A 26 -7.25 0.23 -16.65
N LEU A 27 -8.45 -0.23 -16.97
CA LEU A 27 -9.43 -0.68 -15.99
C LEU A 27 -8.87 -1.72 -14.99
N PRO A 28 -8.17 -2.79 -15.42
CA PRO A 28 -7.62 -3.77 -14.48
C PRO A 28 -6.50 -3.20 -13.58
N LEU A 29 -5.88 -2.08 -13.97
CA LEU A 29 -4.87 -1.41 -13.14
C LEU A 29 -5.47 -0.83 -11.86
N VAL A 30 -6.75 -0.44 -11.89
CA VAL A 30 -7.47 0.08 -10.71
C VAL A 30 -7.60 -1.02 -9.67
N ASP A 31 -8.09 -2.20 -10.06
CA ASP A 31 -8.22 -3.33 -9.13
C ASP A 31 -6.86 -3.81 -8.62
N LYS A 32 -5.84 -3.81 -9.50
CA LYS A 32 -4.47 -4.19 -9.14
C LYS A 32 -3.85 -3.24 -8.11
N VAL A 33 -4.01 -1.92 -8.28
CA VAL A 33 -3.43 -0.95 -7.32
C VAL A 33 -4.13 -1.03 -5.97
N ILE A 34 -5.44 -1.28 -5.94
CA ILE A 34 -6.21 -1.48 -4.69
C ILE A 34 -5.72 -2.73 -3.96
N ALA A 35 -5.52 -3.84 -4.67
CA ALA A 35 -5.01 -5.08 -4.09
C ALA A 35 -3.60 -4.89 -3.50
N LEU A 36 -2.69 -4.26 -4.24
CA LEU A 36 -1.33 -3.98 -3.77
C LEU A 36 -1.30 -3.00 -2.60
N TYR A 37 -2.18 -2.01 -2.60
CA TYR A 37 -2.33 -1.08 -1.48
C TYR A 37 -2.79 -1.80 -0.21
N LYS A 38 -3.75 -2.72 -0.34
CA LYS A 38 -4.21 -3.56 0.77
C LYS A 38 -3.09 -4.43 1.31
N GLU A 39 -2.31 -5.08 0.44
CA GLU A 39 -1.13 -5.84 0.86
C GLU A 39 -0.10 -4.97 1.60
N LYS A 40 0.10 -3.73 1.16
CA LYS A 40 0.98 -2.78 1.84
C LYS A 40 0.47 -2.46 3.25
N CYS A 41 -0.82 -2.16 3.39
CA CYS A 41 -1.43 -1.92 4.69
C CYS A 41 -1.33 -3.13 5.63
N ASP A 42 -1.56 -4.34 5.11
CA ASP A 42 -1.43 -5.58 5.88
C ASP A 42 0.03 -5.83 6.31
N ALA A 43 1.00 -5.59 5.43
CA ALA A 43 2.42 -5.71 5.74
C ALA A 43 2.85 -4.70 6.83
N ASN A 44 2.42 -3.44 6.73
CA ASN A 44 2.71 -2.40 7.71
C ASN A 44 2.09 -2.74 9.09
N THR A 45 0.85 -3.25 9.09
CA THR A 45 0.17 -3.69 10.33
C THR A 45 0.96 -4.82 10.99
N LYS A 46 1.33 -5.86 10.24
CA LYS A 46 2.17 -6.97 10.74
C LYS A 46 3.52 -6.48 11.27
N ALA A 47 4.17 -5.56 10.57
CA ALA A 47 5.44 -4.99 11.01
C ALA A 47 5.29 -4.25 12.35
N ASN A 48 4.22 -3.48 12.53
CA ASN A 48 3.93 -2.79 13.78
C ASN A 48 3.63 -3.77 14.93
N ASP A 49 2.85 -4.82 14.65
CA ASP A 49 2.56 -5.87 15.63
C ASP A 49 3.84 -6.60 16.08
N LEU A 50 4.73 -6.93 15.13
CA LEU A 50 6.03 -7.52 15.44
C LEU A 50 6.91 -6.59 16.27
N ARG A 51 6.97 -5.30 15.94
CA ARG A 51 7.72 -4.30 16.74
C ARG A 51 7.16 -4.22 18.17
N ALA A 52 5.84 -4.20 18.32
CA ALA A 52 5.19 -4.17 19.62
C ALA A 52 5.46 -5.45 20.43
N ASN A 53 5.36 -6.62 19.78
CA ASN A 53 5.64 -7.91 20.40
C ASN A 53 7.11 -8.03 20.83
N ARG A 54 8.05 -7.59 19.98
CA ARG A 54 9.48 -7.57 20.32
C ARG A 54 9.73 -6.77 21.60
N ASN A 55 9.14 -5.58 21.71
CA ASN A 55 9.29 -4.73 22.90
C ASN A 55 8.70 -5.38 24.16
N LYS A 56 7.58 -6.09 24.03
CA LYS A 56 6.99 -6.86 25.15
C LYS A 56 7.91 -8.00 25.58
N ILE A 57 8.41 -8.78 24.62
CA ILE A 57 9.30 -9.92 24.89
C ILE A 57 10.63 -9.43 25.48
N SER A 58 11.20 -8.33 24.99
CA SER A 58 12.43 -7.73 25.56
C SER A 58 12.26 -7.35 27.04
N LYS A 59 11.10 -6.83 27.44
CA LYS A 59 10.80 -6.57 28.86
C LYS A 59 10.72 -7.87 29.67
N GLN A 60 10.05 -8.89 29.12
CA GLN A 60 9.93 -10.21 29.76
C GLN A 60 11.29 -10.88 29.94
N ILE A 61 12.18 -10.78 28.95
CA ILE A 61 13.57 -11.27 29.04
C ILE A 61 14.30 -10.62 30.23
N GLY A 62 14.18 -9.30 30.40
CA GLY A 62 14.79 -8.59 31.53
C GLY A 62 14.28 -9.10 32.89
N VAL A 63 12.97 -9.36 32.99
CA VAL A 63 12.35 -9.92 34.20
C VAL A 63 12.84 -11.34 34.46
N LEU A 64 12.84 -12.22 33.45
CA LEU A 64 13.29 -13.62 33.57
C LEU A 64 14.78 -13.72 33.94
N MET A 65 15.62 -12.86 33.37
CA MET A 65 17.04 -12.77 33.73
C MET A 65 17.23 -12.33 35.19
N GLY A 66 16.42 -11.38 35.67
CA GLY A 66 16.41 -10.98 37.08
C GLY A 66 15.90 -12.07 38.04
N GLN A 67 15.05 -12.97 37.56
CA GLN A 67 14.55 -14.14 38.30
C GLN A 67 15.51 -15.35 38.24
N GLY A 68 16.63 -15.26 37.51
CA GLY A 68 17.59 -16.36 37.35
C GLY A 68 17.16 -17.46 36.37
N LYS A 69 16.03 -17.28 35.66
CA LYS A 69 15.48 -18.21 34.67
C LYS A 69 16.15 -18.04 33.31
N LYS A 70 17.42 -18.43 33.23
CA LYS A 70 18.25 -18.22 32.04
C LYS A 70 17.75 -18.98 30.80
N ASP A 71 17.27 -20.20 30.97
CA ASP A 71 16.81 -21.04 29.85
C ASP A 71 15.57 -20.43 29.16
N GLU A 72 14.56 -20.03 29.94
CA GLU A 72 13.36 -19.34 29.42
C GLU A 72 13.70 -17.98 28.75
N ALA A 73 14.69 -17.26 29.30
CA ALA A 73 15.16 -16.01 28.72
C ALA A 73 15.90 -16.21 27.37
N GLU A 74 16.58 -17.34 27.19
CA GLU A 74 17.31 -17.67 25.98
C GLU A 74 16.35 -18.10 24.84
N GLU A 75 15.31 -18.89 25.14
CA GLU A 75 14.23 -19.19 24.18
C GLU A 75 13.54 -17.91 23.69
N MET A 76 13.25 -16.99 24.61
CA MET A 76 12.64 -15.69 24.30
C MET A 76 13.56 -14.81 23.43
N LYS A 77 14.88 -14.87 23.63
CA LYS A 77 15.85 -14.17 22.75
C LYS A 77 15.85 -14.75 21.34
N GLN A 78 15.73 -16.07 21.19
CA GLN A 78 15.64 -16.70 19.87
C GLN A 78 14.36 -16.26 19.13
N LEU A 79 13.23 -16.17 19.83
CA LEU A 79 11.98 -15.64 19.28
C LEU A 79 12.15 -14.19 18.80
N VAL A 80 12.78 -13.33 19.59
CA VAL A 80 13.06 -11.94 19.20
C VAL A 80 13.96 -11.86 17.97
N SER A 81 14.96 -12.74 17.86
CA SER A 81 15.84 -12.79 16.68
C SER A 81 15.07 -13.18 15.43
N LYS A 82 14.21 -14.21 15.51
CA LYS A 82 13.34 -14.61 14.38
C LYS A 82 12.38 -13.50 13.97
N GLN A 83 11.76 -12.83 14.93
CA GLN A 83 10.88 -11.68 14.67
C GLN A 83 11.64 -10.50 14.02
N ALA A 84 12.92 -10.31 14.34
CA ALA A 84 13.74 -9.29 13.71
C ALA A 84 14.05 -9.61 12.24
N GLU A 85 14.25 -10.88 11.91
CA GLU A 85 14.40 -11.33 10.51
C GLU A 85 13.09 -11.18 9.72
N GLU A 86 11.96 -11.59 10.31
CA GLU A 86 10.64 -11.43 9.70
C GLU A 86 10.29 -9.95 9.47
N LEU A 87 10.65 -9.08 10.42
CA LEU A 87 10.46 -7.64 10.29
C LEU A 87 11.26 -7.06 9.12
N LYS A 88 12.52 -7.47 8.93
CA LYS A 88 13.34 -7.05 7.78
C LYS A 88 12.71 -7.49 6.46
N ALA A 89 12.24 -8.74 6.39
CA ALA A 89 11.56 -9.25 5.19
C ALA A 89 10.27 -8.47 4.89
N LEU A 90 9.51 -8.07 5.92
CA LEU A 90 8.33 -7.22 5.76
C LEU A 90 8.68 -5.80 5.30
N GLU A 91 9.75 -5.20 5.80
CA GLU A 91 10.23 -3.88 5.38
C GLU A 91 10.68 -3.87 3.91
N GLU A 92 11.38 -4.92 3.47
CA GLU A 92 11.73 -5.12 2.06
C GLU A 92 10.48 -5.30 1.20
N LYS A 93 9.52 -6.11 1.66
CA LYS A 93 8.24 -6.30 0.97
C LYS A 93 7.45 -4.99 0.87
N GLU A 94 7.42 -4.19 1.93
CA GLU A 94 6.73 -2.90 1.95
C GLU A 94 7.35 -1.94 0.92
N THR A 95 8.67 -1.89 0.84
CA THR A 95 9.39 -1.07 -0.16
C THR A 95 9.09 -1.52 -1.59
N ALA A 96 9.06 -2.83 -1.83
CA ALA A 96 8.72 -3.39 -3.14
C ALA A 96 7.26 -3.12 -3.52
N LEU A 97 6.33 -3.28 -2.59
CA LEU A 97 4.91 -2.98 -2.80
C LEU A 97 4.69 -1.49 -3.06
N GLU A 98 5.37 -0.61 -2.34
CA GLU A 98 5.29 0.84 -2.56
C GLU A 98 5.78 1.23 -3.96
N ALA A 99 6.88 0.64 -4.44
CA ALA A 99 7.36 0.87 -5.80
C ALA A 99 6.33 0.42 -6.85
N GLN A 100 5.76 -0.79 -6.69
CA GLN A 100 4.74 -1.32 -7.61
C GLN A 100 3.47 -0.48 -7.63
N VAL A 101 3.00 -0.09 -6.44
CA VAL A 101 1.85 0.80 -6.27
C VAL A 101 2.09 2.10 -7.01
N ARG A 102 3.23 2.75 -6.77
CA ARG A 102 3.61 4.02 -7.39
C ARG A 102 3.66 3.91 -8.91
N GLU A 103 4.23 2.83 -9.44
CA GLU A 103 4.30 2.57 -10.89
C GLU A 103 2.91 2.50 -11.53
N ILE A 104 1.98 1.79 -10.89
CA ILE A 104 0.61 1.66 -11.41
C ILE A 104 -0.14 2.99 -11.27
N GLN A 105 0.06 3.69 -10.16
CA GLN A 105 -0.55 4.99 -9.90
C GLN A 105 -0.09 6.04 -10.94
N MET A 106 1.13 5.93 -11.50
CA MET A 106 1.59 6.77 -12.61
C MET A 106 0.85 6.45 -13.92
N LYS A 107 0.42 5.21 -14.11
CA LYS A 107 -0.26 4.75 -15.32
C LYS A 107 -1.74 5.14 -15.32
N ILE A 108 -2.35 5.31 -14.15
CA ILE A 108 -3.76 5.70 -13.99
C ILE A 108 -3.94 7.19 -14.34
N PRO A 109 -4.87 7.53 -15.27
CA PRO A 109 -5.12 8.91 -15.63
C PRO A 109 -5.82 9.69 -14.50
N ASN A 110 -5.58 10.99 -14.42
CA ASN A 110 -6.32 11.86 -13.51
C ASN A 110 -7.82 11.90 -13.87
N ILE A 111 -8.64 12.19 -12.86
CA ILE A 111 -10.08 12.46 -12.99
C ILE A 111 -10.31 13.68 -13.87
N ILE A 112 -11.26 13.56 -14.80
CA ILE A 112 -11.75 14.66 -15.64
C ILE A 112 -12.67 15.53 -14.80
N ASP A 113 -12.49 16.84 -14.89
CA ASP A 113 -13.43 17.78 -14.29
C ASP A 113 -14.77 17.75 -15.02
N ILE A 114 -15.87 17.93 -14.29
CA ILE A 114 -17.23 17.89 -14.85
C ILE A 114 -17.47 18.88 -16.00
N SER A 115 -16.67 19.94 -16.08
CA SER A 115 -16.76 20.96 -17.13
C SER A 115 -16.13 20.55 -18.47
N VAL A 116 -15.34 19.48 -18.51
CA VAL A 116 -14.62 19.07 -19.72
C VAL A 116 -15.53 18.23 -20.61
N PRO A 117 -15.77 18.65 -21.86
CA PRO A 117 -16.57 17.86 -22.80
C PRO A 117 -15.91 16.52 -23.08
N VAL A 118 -16.71 15.45 -23.12
CA VAL A 118 -16.23 14.12 -23.47
C VAL A 118 -16.10 14.06 -24.98
N GLY A 119 -14.86 14.14 -25.47
CA GLY A 119 -14.52 14.03 -26.88
C GLY A 119 -13.55 12.88 -27.14
N LYS A 120 -13.72 12.17 -28.24
CA LYS A 120 -12.82 11.09 -28.69
C LYS A 120 -11.58 11.64 -29.40
N ASP A 121 -11.72 12.76 -30.10
CA ASP A 121 -10.64 13.38 -30.86
C ASP A 121 -10.74 14.92 -30.87
N ASP A 122 -9.76 15.55 -31.52
CA ASP A 122 -9.63 17.02 -31.58
C ASP A 122 -10.82 17.70 -32.28
N SER A 123 -11.63 16.97 -33.05
CA SER A 123 -12.82 17.48 -33.74
C SER A 123 -13.97 17.77 -32.78
N GLU A 124 -13.94 17.20 -31.58
CA GLU A 124 -14.96 17.39 -30.53
C GLU A 124 -14.52 18.43 -29.49
N ASN A 125 -13.41 19.14 -29.74
CA ASN A 125 -12.98 20.25 -28.88
C ASN A 125 -13.94 21.44 -29.01
N VAL A 126 -14.43 21.91 -27.86
CA VAL A 126 -15.28 23.11 -27.80
C VAL A 126 -14.38 24.34 -27.69
N GLU A 127 -14.42 25.22 -28.70
CA GLU A 127 -13.68 26.48 -28.69
C GLU A 127 -14.28 27.45 -27.65
N VAL A 128 -13.48 27.82 -26.64
CA VAL A 128 -13.96 28.65 -25.51
C VAL A 128 -13.71 30.15 -25.73
N LYS A 129 -12.88 30.52 -26.72
CA LYS A 129 -12.67 31.88 -27.20
C LYS A 129 -11.90 31.86 -28.54
N GLN A 130 -12.40 32.60 -29.53
CA GLN A 130 -11.64 33.01 -30.73
C GLN A 130 -10.89 34.31 -30.47
#